data_AF-A0A0F3GQN2-F1
#
_entry.id   AF-A0A0F3GQN2-F1
#
_cell.length_a   1.000
_cell.length_b   1.000
_cell.length_c   1.000
_cell.angle_alpha   90.00
_cell.angle_beta   90.00
_cell.angle_gamma   90.00
#
_symmetry.space_group_name_H-M   'P 1'
#
loop_
_entity.id
_entity.type
_entity.pdbx_description
1 polymer ?
#
loop_
_entity_poly.entity_id
_entity_poly.type
_entity_poly.pdbx_seq_one_letter_code
_entity_poly.pdbx_strand_id
1 'polypeptide(L)'
;MDRIESEKLYDSGKAPTVERLIEYYSKVIQLEEKIASLEKNSQNSSKPPSTDGFKGGKDKEKKVNKSKRKAGGQPGHKGSNREMLPPEEIDHIVDIYPEICQSCNEALPQVGTGKVHRKKVTEIPPIEPEVTEYRCHSVECSCGHITKAEMPAEIAKSDFGPRLAGIIAYLTAVHH
;
A
#
# COMPACT_ATOMS: atom_id res chain seq x y z
N MET A 1 0.20 -2.52 -48.13
CA MET A 1 -0.14 -2.27 -49.53
C MET A 1 1.01 -2.78 -50.34
N ASP A 2 0.75 -3.78 -51.19
CA ASP A 2 1.79 -4.28 -52.08
C ASP A 2 1.93 -3.38 -53.32
N ARG A 3 2.92 -3.69 -54.16
CA ARG A 3 3.20 -2.89 -55.37
C ARG A 3 2.04 -2.93 -56.37
N ILE A 4 1.38 -4.08 -56.50
CA ILE A 4 0.29 -4.28 -57.47
C ILE A 4 -0.94 -3.48 -57.06
N GLU A 5 -1.28 -3.46 -55.77
CA GLU A 5 -2.34 -2.63 -55.21
C GLU A 5 -2.04 -1.14 -55.39
N SER A 6 -0.78 -0.74 -55.20
CA SER A 6 -0.34 0.65 -55.33
C SER A 6 -0.46 1.16 -56.76
N GLU A 7 -0.06 0.33 -57.73
CA GLU A 7 -0.21 0.62 -59.16
C GLU A 7 -1.70 0.71 -59.55
N LYS A 8 -2.54 -0.22 -59.09
CA LYS A 8 -4.00 -0.15 -59.31
C LYS A 8 -4.64 1.12 -58.72
N LEU A 9 -4.21 1.55 -57.54
CA LEU A 9 -4.68 2.78 -56.92
C LEU A 9 -4.25 4.01 -57.72
N TYR A 10 -2.99 4.04 -58.15
CA TYR A 10 -2.46 5.12 -58.99
C TYR A 10 -3.22 5.24 -60.32
N ASP A 11 -3.48 4.10 -60.96
CA ASP A 11 -4.22 4.02 -62.22
C ASP A 11 -5.71 4.36 -62.07
N SER A 12 -6.27 4.29 -60.85
CA SER A 12 -7.65 4.71 -60.57
C SER A 12 -7.87 6.23 -60.60
N GLY A 13 -6.78 7.00 -60.74
CA GLY A 13 -6.81 8.44 -60.97
C GLY A 13 -6.42 9.28 -59.75
N LYS A 14 -6.34 10.60 -59.97
CA LYS A 14 -5.77 11.55 -59.00
C LYS A 14 -6.58 11.63 -57.70
N ALA A 15 -7.90 11.72 -57.77
CA ALA A 15 -8.76 11.88 -56.60
C ALA A 15 -8.62 10.71 -55.58
N PRO A 16 -8.83 9.44 -55.97
CA PRO A 16 -8.71 8.31 -55.03
C PRO A 16 -7.28 8.13 -54.50
N THR A 17 -6.26 8.43 -55.31
CA THR A 17 -4.86 8.38 -54.87
C THR A 17 -4.58 9.41 -53.77
N VAL A 18 -5.05 10.65 -53.95
CA VAL A 18 -4.85 11.74 -52.97
C VAL A 18 -5.59 11.47 -51.67
N GLU A 19 -6.85 11.02 -51.73
CA GLU A 19 -7.61 10.64 -50.53
C GLU A 19 -6.88 9.57 -49.71
N ARG A 20 -6.35 8.55 -50.38
CA ARG A 20 -5.65 7.47 -49.71
C ARG A 20 -4.32 7.89 -49.11
N LEU A 21 -3.60 8.81 -49.77
CA LEU A 21 -2.37 9.40 -49.22
C LEU A 21 -2.66 10.22 -47.95
N ILE A 22 -3.72 11.02 -47.94
CA ILE A 22 -4.14 11.78 -46.75
C ILE A 22 -4.48 10.83 -45.60
N GLU A 23 -5.21 9.76 -45.88
CA GLU A 23 -5.55 8.75 -44.87
C GLU A 23 -4.29 8.09 -44.30
N TYR A 24 -3.34 7.67 -45.15
CA TYR A 24 -2.08 7.10 -44.66
C TYR A 24 -1.26 8.09 -43.85
N TYR A 25 -1.18 9.35 -44.28
CA TYR A 25 -0.47 10.38 -43.54
C TYR A 25 -1.07 10.60 -42.14
N SER A 26 -2.41 10.63 -42.04
CA SER A 26 -3.09 10.74 -40.74
C SER A 26 -2.83 9.52 -39.83
N LYS A 27 -2.77 8.32 -40.41
CA LYS A 27 -2.44 7.08 -39.68
C LYS A 27 -0.99 7.08 -39.18
N VAL A 28 -0.05 7.58 -39.99
CA VAL A 28 1.35 7.70 -39.58
C VAL A 28 1.46 8.65 -38.38
N ILE A 29 0.85 9.82 -38.42
CA ILE A 29 0.85 10.77 -37.29
C ILE A 29 0.27 10.11 -36.02
N GLN A 30 -0.89 9.44 -36.12
CA GLN A 30 -1.50 8.78 -34.97
C GLN A 30 -0.63 7.65 -34.38
N LEU A 31 0.09 6.92 -35.24
CA LEU A 31 1.00 5.86 -34.81
C LEU A 31 2.25 6.44 -34.17
N GLU A 32 2.82 7.50 -34.72
CA GLU A 32 3.97 8.22 -34.15
C GLU A 32 3.64 8.80 -32.78
N GLU A 33 2.46 9.42 -32.61
CA GLU A 33 1.99 9.90 -31.30
C GLU A 33 1.82 8.76 -30.29
N LYS A 34 1.25 7.63 -30.72
CA LYS A 34 1.12 6.43 -29.86
C LYS A 34 2.47 5.87 -29.47
N ILE A 35 3.42 5.75 -30.40
CA ILE A 35 4.79 5.28 -30.12
C ILE A 35 5.47 6.23 -29.14
N ALA A 36 5.43 7.55 -29.38
CA ALA A 36 5.99 8.55 -28.47
C ALA A 36 5.36 8.51 -27.07
N SER A 37 4.07 8.20 -26.97
CA SER A 37 3.39 8.00 -25.67
C SER A 37 3.86 6.74 -24.94
N LEU A 38 4.20 5.69 -25.68
CA LEU A 38 4.65 4.40 -25.15
C LEU A 38 6.15 4.37 -24.83
N GLU A 39 6.96 5.21 -25.46
CA GLU A 39 8.41 5.34 -25.23
C GLU A 39 8.77 6.28 -24.07
N LYS A 40 7.79 7.00 -23.50
CA LYS A 40 7.98 7.75 -22.25
C LYS A 40 8.16 6.76 -21.10
N ASN A 41 9.35 6.76 -20.52
CA ASN A 41 9.70 6.01 -19.32
C ASN A 41 10.19 6.96 -18.23
N SER A 42 10.43 6.44 -17.03
CA SER A 42 10.93 7.22 -15.89
C SER A 42 12.33 7.82 -16.08
N GLN A 43 13.05 7.46 -17.15
CA GLN A 43 14.38 8.02 -17.45
C GLN A 43 14.33 9.26 -18.35
N ASN A 44 13.27 9.46 -19.15
CA ASN A 44 13.18 10.57 -20.12
C ASN A 44 12.00 11.52 -19.87
N SER A 45 11.14 11.22 -18.90
CA SER A 45 10.08 12.10 -18.44
C SER A 45 10.09 12.07 -16.93
N SER A 46 9.97 13.22 -16.27
CA SER A 46 10.02 13.40 -14.81
C SER A 46 8.89 12.69 -14.03
N LYS A 47 8.41 11.56 -14.53
CA LYS A 47 7.47 10.64 -13.93
C LYS A 47 8.20 9.72 -12.96
N PRO A 48 7.59 9.39 -11.81
CA PRO A 48 8.18 8.47 -10.87
C PRO A 48 8.31 7.05 -11.46
N PRO A 49 9.35 6.28 -11.10
CA PRO A 49 9.64 4.93 -11.62
C PRO A 49 8.48 3.94 -11.48
N SER A 50 7.62 4.15 -10.49
CA SER A 50 6.44 3.31 -10.24
C SER A 50 5.35 3.40 -11.31
N THR A 51 5.45 4.36 -12.24
CA THR A 51 4.48 4.57 -13.33
C THR A 51 4.86 3.80 -14.60
N ASP A 52 6.08 3.28 -14.68
CA ASP A 52 6.47 2.34 -15.72
C ASP A 52 5.76 1.02 -15.41
N GLY A 53 4.51 0.87 -15.89
CA GLY A 53 3.79 -0.40 -15.80
C GLY A 53 4.66 -1.55 -16.30
N PHE A 54 4.41 -2.77 -15.80
CA PHE A 54 5.22 -3.99 -15.97
C PHE A 54 5.39 -4.40 -17.45
N LYS A 55 6.11 -3.59 -18.23
CA LYS A 55 6.57 -3.92 -19.56
C LYS A 55 7.70 -4.89 -19.34
N GLY A 56 7.39 -6.17 -19.51
CA GLY A 56 8.30 -7.30 -19.41
C GLY A 56 9.52 -7.13 -20.31
N GLY A 57 10.46 -6.29 -19.88
CA GLY A 57 11.84 -6.41 -20.27
C GLY A 57 12.25 -7.80 -19.82
N LYS A 58 12.64 -8.65 -20.76
CA LYS A 58 13.23 -9.96 -20.47
C LYS A 58 14.22 -9.76 -19.33
N ASP A 59 13.87 -10.29 -18.16
CA ASP A 59 14.79 -10.34 -17.06
C ASP A 59 16.03 -11.02 -17.62
N LYS A 60 17.10 -10.23 -17.81
CA LYS A 60 18.42 -10.82 -18.01
C LYS A 60 18.57 -11.67 -16.77
N GLU A 61 18.50 -13.00 -16.91
CA GLU A 61 18.74 -13.95 -15.84
C GLU A 61 20.07 -13.53 -15.21
N LYS A 62 19.99 -12.74 -14.14
CA LYS A 62 21.15 -12.37 -13.36
C LYS A 62 21.58 -13.70 -12.82
N LYS A 63 22.68 -14.26 -13.35
CA LYS A 63 23.35 -15.41 -12.76
C LYS A 63 23.61 -15.03 -11.30
N VAL A 64 22.72 -15.46 -10.42
CA VAL A 64 22.86 -15.23 -8.99
C VAL A 64 23.99 -16.15 -8.58
N ASN A 65 25.22 -15.64 -8.63
CA ASN A 65 26.35 -16.29 -7.99
C ASN A 65 25.95 -16.46 -6.53
N LYS A 66 25.63 -17.71 -6.13
CA LYS A 66 25.24 -18.04 -4.77
C LYS A 66 26.32 -17.50 -3.84
N SER A 67 25.94 -16.49 -3.07
CA SER A 67 26.83 -15.85 -2.11
C SER A 67 27.41 -16.93 -1.19
N LYS A 68 28.74 -17.04 -1.12
CA LYS A 68 29.43 -17.90 -0.14
C LYS A 68 29.31 -17.37 1.29
N ARG A 69 28.63 -16.24 1.51
CA ARG A 69 28.43 -15.68 2.85
C ARG A 69 27.43 -16.55 3.62
N LYS A 70 27.82 -16.96 4.82
CA LYS A 70 26.91 -17.56 5.79
C LYS A 70 25.80 -16.55 6.11
N ALA A 71 24.57 -17.04 6.32
CA ALA A 71 23.47 -16.22 6.81
C ALA A 71 23.86 -15.60 8.17
N GLY A 72 23.68 -14.28 8.32
CA GLY A 72 24.04 -13.54 9.53
C GLY A 72 24.72 -12.20 9.23
N GLY A 73 24.93 -11.42 10.29
CA GLY A 73 25.69 -10.16 10.23
C GLY A 73 27.17 -10.38 9.86
N GLN A 74 27.88 -9.30 9.55
CA GLN A 74 29.31 -9.43 9.25
C GLN A 74 30.07 -9.90 10.51
N PRO A 75 31.19 -10.64 10.37
CA PRO A 75 32.01 -11.05 11.50
C PRO A 75 32.38 -9.85 12.39
N GLY A 76 32.09 -9.93 13.68
CA GLY A 76 32.34 -8.86 14.66
C GLY A 76 31.15 -7.97 15.01
N HIS A 77 30.04 -8.03 14.26
CA HIS A 77 28.81 -7.33 14.68
C HIS A 77 28.14 -8.05 15.84
N LYS A 78 27.92 -7.33 16.94
CA LYS A 78 27.08 -7.82 18.03
C LYS A 78 25.63 -7.85 17.55
N GLY A 79 24.98 -9.01 17.65
CA GLY A 79 23.55 -9.11 17.36
C GLY A 79 22.75 -8.28 18.36
N SER A 80 21.84 -7.43 17.88
CA SER A 80 20.83 -6.77 18.70
C SER A 80 19.54 -7.59 18.65
N ASN A 81 19.33 -8.44 19.64
CA ASN A 81 18.08 -9.15 19.79
C ASN A 81 17.25 -8.48 20.90
N ARG A 82 15.93 -8.42 20.73
CA ARG A 82 15.05 -8.03 21.82
C ARG A 82 15.16 -9.08 22.93
N GLU A 83 15.50 -8.65 24.14
CA GLU A 83 15.60 -9.55 25.28
C GLU A 83 14.26 -10.23 25.56
N MET A 84 14.31 -11.50 25.95
CA MET A 84 13.11 -12.24 26.35
C MET A 84 12.71 -11.77 27.75
N LEU A 85 11.46 -11.34 27.93
CA LEU A 85 10.98 -10.91 29.24
C LEU A 85 10.83 -12.13 30.18
N PRO A 86 11.05 -11.95 31.49
CA PRO A 86 10.74 -12.98 32.47
C PRO A 86 9.22 -13.21 32.53
N PRO A 87 8.74 -14.41 32.89
CA PRO A 87 7.30 -14.72 32.91
C PRO A 87 6.45 -13.76 33.76
N GLU A 88 7.04 -13.20 34.82
CA GLU A 88 6.38 -12.28 35.75
C GLU A 88 6.08 -10.91 35.12
N GLU A 89 6.74 -10.57 34.01
CA GLU A 89 6.54 -9.34 33.24
C GLU A 89 5.68 -9.56 31.97
N ILE A 90 5.13 -10.76 31.79
CA ILE A 90 4.25 -11.07 30.66
C ILE A 90 2.79 -10.94 31.11
N ASP A 91 2.03 -10.06 30.46
CA ASP A 91 0.61 -9.83 30.76
C ASP A 91 -0.23 -11.10 30.58
N HIS A 92 0.04 -11.87 29.50
CA HIS A 92 -0.70 -13.08 29.16
C HIS A 92 0.23 -14.17 28.59
N ILE A 93 0.18 -15.36 29.17
CA ILE A 93 0.88 -16.56 28.67
C ILE A 93 -0.15 -17.49 28.05
N VAL A 94 0.05 -17.83 26.77
CA VAL A 94 -0.75 -18.81 26.05
C VAL A 94 0.15 -19.99 25.70
N ASP A 95 -0.06 -21.11 26.37
CA ASP A 95 0.63 -22.36 26.03
C ASP A 95 -0.02 -22.99 24.80
N ILE A 96 0.81 -23.30 23.80
CA ILE A 96 0.37 -23.97 22.56
C ILE A 96 0.96 -25.37 22.57
N TYR A 97 0.08 -26.37 22.67
CA TYR A 97 0.44 -27.78 22.58
C TYR A 97 0.00 -28.36 21.24
N PRO A 98 0.75 -29.31 20.66
CA PRO A 98 0.27 -30.06 19.51
C PRO A 98 -0.96 -30.88 19.90
N GLU A 99 -2.01 -30.84 19.09
CA GLU A 99 -3.22 -31.64 19.31
C GLU A 99 -3.00 -33.12 18.95
N ILE A 100 -2.16 -33.38 17.95
CA ILE A 100 -1.94 -34.71 17.39
C ILE A 100 -0.44 -35.02 17.24
N CYS A 101 -0.12 -36.31 17.35
CA CYS A 101 1.23 -36.83 17.12
C CYS A 101 1.56 -36.78 15.63
N GLN A 102 2.67 -36.12 15.27
CA GLN A 102 3.12 -36.06 13.87
C GLN A 102 3.56 -37.41 13.27
N SER A 103 3.78 -38.43 14.11
CA SER A 103 4.18 -39.76 13.64
C SER A 103 3.01 -40.73 13.46
N CYS A 104 2.03 -40.76 14.36
CA CYS A 104 0.92 -41.72 14.35
C CYS A 104 -0.47 -41.08 14.26
N ASN A 105 -0.58 -39.74 14.29
CA ASN A 105 -1.81 -38.96 14.29
C ASN A 105 -2.77 -39.18 15.47
N GLU A 106 -2.35 -39.90 16.51
CA GLU A 106 -3.13 -40.00 17.75
C GLU A 106 -3.15 -38.68 18.52
N ALA A 107 -4.22 -38.44 19.28
CA ALA A 107 -4.37 -37.26 20.10
C ALA A 107 -3.30 -37.21 21.21
N LEU A 108 -2.73 -36.02 21.43
CA LEU A 108 -1.71 -35.78 22.44
C LEU A 108 -2.28 -35.10 23.69
N PRO A 109 -1.73 -35.41 24.88
CA PRO A 109 -2.08 -34.70 26.10
C PRO A 109 -1.64 -33.23 26.02
N GLN A 110 -2.43 -32.33 26.60
CA GLN A 110 -2.15 -30.90 26.68
C GLN A 110 -1.20 -30.58 27.84
N VAL A 111 -0.07 -31.31 27.92
CA VAL A 111 0.96 -31.17 28.95
C VAL A 111 2.33 -31.24 28.29
N GLY A 112 3.15 -30.22 28.51
CA GLY A 112 4.48 -30.12 27.92
C GLY A 112 5.53 -30.92 28.67
N THR A 113 6.59 -31.35 27.96
CA THR A 113 7.81 -31.89 28.55
C THR A 113 9.03 -31.14 28.02
N GLY A 114 10.02 -30.88 28.88
CA GLY A 114 11.28 -30.26 28.48
C GLY A 114 11.23 -28.73 28.29
N LYS A 115 12.10 -28.22 27.40
CA LYS A 115 12.27 -26.78 27.16
C LYS A 115 11.20 -26.25 26.21
N VAL A 116 10.54 -25.17 26.61
CA VAL A 116 9.53 -24.47 25.78
C VAL A 116 10.21 -23.50 24.83
N HIS A 117 9.83 -23.54 23.55
CA HIS A 117 10.18 -22.49 22.61
C HIS A 117 9.30 -21.26 22.86
N ARG A 118 9.92 -20.13 23.21
CA ARG A 118 9.22 -18.90 23.57
C ARG A 118 9.29 -17.89 22.42
N LYS A 119 8.14 -17.35 22.02
CA LYS A 119 8.02 -16.18 21.15
C LYS A 119 7.12 -15.16 21.84
N LYS A 120 7.57 -13.92 21.93
CA LYS A 120 6.76 -12.81 22.44
C LYS A 120 6.17 -12.00 21.30
N VAL A 121 4.93 -11.57 21.47
CA VAL A 121 4.27 -10.57 20.64
C VAL A 121 3.87 -9.45 21.60
N THR A 122 4.25 -8.21 21.27
CA THR A 122 3.89 -7.02 22.04
C THR A 122 2.89 -6.26 21.20
N GLU A 123 1.71 -6.01 21.76
CA GLU A 123 0.61 -5.32 21.10
C GLU A 123 0.12 -4.17 21.98
N ILE A 124 -0.48 -3.15 21.37
CA ILE A 124 -1.14 -2.08 22.11
C ILE A 124 -2.60 -2.50 22.34
N PRO A 125 -3.14 -2.38 23.57
CA PRO A 125 -4.57 -2.62 23.79
C PRO A 125 -5.44 -1.81 22.83
N PRO A 126 -6.64 -2.30 22.45
CA PRO A 126 -7.55 -1.54 21.62
C PRO A 126 -7.75 -0.12 22.15
N ILE A 127 -7.51 0.88 21.29
CA ILE A 127 -7.69 2.29 21.65
C ILE A 127 -9.14 2.66 21.35
N GLU A 128 -9.94 2.86 22.39
CA GLU A 128 -11.33 3.29 22.27
C GLU A 128 -11.44 4.82 22.42
N PRO A 129 -12.09 5.52 21.47
CA PRO A 129 -12.27 6.97 21.57
C PRO A 129 -13.37 7.31 22.59
N GLU A 130 -13.09 8.28 23.45
CA GLU A 130 -14.13 8.94 24.24
C GLU A 130 -14.86 9.97 23.37
N VAL A 131 -16.19 9.88 23.32
CA VAL A 131 -17.03 10.77 22.50
C VAL A 131 -17.81 11.69 23.43
N THR A 132 -17.62 13.00 23.27
CA THR A 132 -18.40 14.03 23.97
C THR A 132 -19.33 14.72 22.98
N GLU A 133 -20.64 14.70 23.26
CA GLU A 133 -21.64 15.44 22.49
C GLU A 133 -21.89 16.81 23.12
N TYR A 134 -21.64 17.88 22.37
CA TYR A 134 -21.95 19.25 22.80
C TYR A 134 -23.33 19.66 22.28
N ARG A 135 -24.27 19.90 23.20
CA ARG A 135 -25.64 20.27 22.88
C ARG A 135 -25.90 21.74 23.18
N CYS A 136 -26.22 22.51 22.15
CA CYS A 136 -26.61 23.90 22.27
C CYS A 136 -28.14 24.00 22.37
N HIS A 137 -28.65 24.24 23.57
CA HIS A 137 -30.08 24.34 23.84
C HIS A 137 -30.61 25.76 23.61
N SER A 138 -31.91 25.86 23.31
CA SER A 138 -32.66 27.11 23.39
C SER A 138 -33.47 27.14 24.68
N VAL A 139 -33.46 28.27 25.38
CA VAL A 139 -34.15 28.46 26.66
C VAL A 139 -35.02 29.70 26.58
N GLU A 140 -36.25 29.60 27.07
CA GLU A 140 -37.19 30.71 27.14
C GLU A 140 -37.04 31.49 28.46
N CYS A 141 -36.97 32.81 28.36
CA CYS A 141 -36.98 33.73 29.48
C CYS A 141 -38.42 33.99 29.95
N SER A 142 -38.60 34.41 31.20
CA SER A 142 -39.91 34.78 31.75
C SER A 142 -40.63 35.91 30.99
N CYS A 143 -39.92 36.69 30.16
CA CYS A 143 -40.51 37.69 29.26
C CYS A 143 -41.01 37.13 27.91
N GLY A 144 -40.90 35.82 27.68
CA GLY A 144 -41.26 35.15 26.41
C GLY A 144 -40.17 35.15 25.34
N HIS A 145 -38.99 35.73 25.63
CA HIS A 145 -37.86 35.71 24.69
C HIS A 145 -37.12 34.37 24.75
N ILE A 146 -36.85 33.76 23.58
CA ILE A 146 -36.08 32.52 23.48
C ILE A 146 -34.63 32.84 23.09
N THR A 147 -33.68 32.44 23.94
CA THR A 147 -32.25 32.58 23.69
C THR A 147 -31.63 31.21 23.41
N LYS A 148 -30.86 31.11 22.33
CA LYS A 148 -30.13 29.89 21.95
C LYS A 148 -28.68 29.98 22.41
N ALA A 149 -28.15 28.90 22.99
CA ALA A 149 -26.74 28.77 23.29
C ALA A 149 -25.90 28.72 22.00
N GLU A 150 -24.75 29.39 22.02
CA GLU A 150 -23.79 29.35 20.92
C GLU A 150 -22.77 28.23 21.13
N MET A 151 -22.36 27.59 20.04
CA MET A 151 -21.31 26.58 20.07
C MET A 151 -19.95 27.28 20.25
N PRO A 152 -19.12 26.89 21.24
CA PRO A 152 -17.79 27.45 21.39
C PRO A 152 -16.93 27.22 20.14
N ALA A 153 -16.22 28.27 19.71
CA ALA A 153 -15.46 28.26 18.46
C ALA A 153 -14.31 27.24 18.46
N GLU A 154 -13.75 26.90 19.62
CA GLU A 154 -12.72 25.86 19.72
C GLU A 154 -13.25 24.48 19.35
N ILE A 155 -14.50 24.18 19.71
CA ILE A 155 -15.14 22.88 19.48
C ILE A 155 -15.63 22.76 18.04
N ALA A 156 -16.11 23.86 17.45
CA ALA A 156 -16.69 23.86 16.12
C ALA A 156 -15.71 23.60 14.95
N LYS A 157 -14.40 23.46 15.22
CA LYS A 157 -13.36 23.36 14.18
C LYS A 157 -13.21 21.96 13.57
N SER A 158 -13.54 20.92 14.31
CA SER A 158 -13.25 19.53 13.94
C SER A 158 -14.07 18.56 14.77
N ASP A 159 -14.52 17.47 14.18
CA ASP A 159 -15.17 16.35 14.88
C ASP A 159 -14.16 15.52 15.71
N PHE A 160 -12.86 15.70 15.47
CA PHE A 160 -11.78 15.03 16.19
C PHE A 160 -11.05 15.98 17.11
N GLY A 161 -10.92 15.58 18.39
CA GLY A 161 -10.09 16.27 19.37
C GLY A 161 -8.58 16.17 19.05
N PRO A 162 -7.76 17.06 19.64
CA PRO A 162 -6.34 17.19 19.28
C PRO A 162 -5.51 15.94 19.56
N ARG A 163 -5.86 15.17 20.60
CA ARG A 163 -5.16 13.91 20.94
C ARG A 163 -5.37 12.84 19.86
N LEU A 164 -6.62 12.63 19.44
CA LEU A 164 -6.94 11.65 18.40
C LEU A 164 -6.36 12.07 17.05
N ALA A 165 -6.49 13.36 16.69
CA ALA A 165 -5.87 13.90 15.49
C ALA A 165 -4.34 13.69 15.47
N GLY A 166 -3.67 13.90 16.61
CA GLY A 166 -2.23 13.67 16.75
C GLY A 166 -1.83 12.20 16.56
N ILE A 167 -2.59 11.26 17.13
CA ILE A 167 -2.35 9.82 16.95
C ILE A 167 -2.51 9.43 15.48
N ILE A 168 -3.60 9.87 14.83
CA ILE A 168 -3.84 9.60 13.40
C ILE A 168 -2.68 10.15 12.56
N ALA A 169 -2.28 11.39 12.79
CA ALA A 169 -1.18 12.01 12.06
C ALA A 169 0.15 11.27 12.26
N TYR A 170 0.47 10.84 13.48
CA TYR A 170 1.70 10.11 13.75
C TYR A 170 1.72 8.73 13.08
N LEU A 171 0.64 7.95 13.23
CA LEU A 171 0.54 6.62 12.65
C LEU A 171 0.58 6.67 11.12
N THR A 172 -0.05 7.67 10.52
CA THR A 172 -0.02 7.86 9.05
C THR A 172 1.32 8.40 8.55
N ALA A 173 1.99 9.31 9.26
CA ALA A 173 3.22 9.92 8.75
C ALA A 173 4.49 9.08 8.99
N VAL A 174 4.55 8.32 10.09
CA VAL A 174 5.78 7.64 10.54
C VAL A 174 5.77 6.14 10.27
N HIS A 175 4.58 5.52 10.24
CA HIS A 175 4.42 4.07 10.18
C HIS A 175 3.64 3.58 8.95
N HIS A 176 3.40 4.43 7.94
CA HIS A 176 2.92 4.02 6.60
C HIS A 176 4.02 3.40 5.73
#